data_AF-A0A7X7MHZ4-F1
#
_entry.id   AF-A0A7X7MHZ4-F1
#
_cell.length_a   1.000
_cell.length_b   1.000
_cell.length_c   1.000
_cell.angle_alpha   90.00
_cell.angle_beta   90.00
_cell.angle_gamma   90.00
#
_symmetry.space_group_name_H-M   'P 1'
#
loop_
_entity.id
_entity.type
_entity.pdbx_description
1 polymer ?
#
loop_
_entity_poly.entity_id
_entity_poly.type
_entity_poly.pdbx_seq_one_letter_code
_entity_poly.pdbx_strand_id
1 'polypeptide(L)'
;MQGKINMDLVFCHLEDNFSFDELVMKVADAFEHKAIAELLKLILGLIQEVLLNRIFAGRTPCCECGDGKLVLNGGRSRRIRTSLGEFTMRVILVKCCRCGATHAPLLKLIKFRHHQTKTNELEKLVVETISETSYRRGVAQLSRDGKISLPYRTANEWILKTDCDEIQVSEKVIGSYPLEILADGTKYKMVEVGTGFPQGIDHGGASNEGAGQAFEKHCLWLE
;
A
#
# COMPACT_ATOMS: atom_id res chain seq x y z
N MET A 1 -12.62 -11.47 26.84
CA MET A 1 -11.73 -12.51 26.29
C MET A 1 -12.54 -13.64 25.69
N GLN A 2 -12.65 -13.64 24.35
CA GLN A 2 -12.91 -14.83 23.53
C GLN A 2 -12.11 -14.64 22.23
N GLY A 3 -10.80 -14.37 22.38
CA GLY A 3 -9.87 -14.42 21.26
C GLY A 3 -9.53 -15.89 21.02
N LYS A 4 -10.46 -16.65 20.40
CA LYS A 4 -10.07 -17.94 19.84
C LYS A 4 -8.98 -17.63 18.81
N ILE A 5 -7.78 -18.14 19.05
CA ILE A 5 -6.77 -18.30 18.01
C ILE A 5 -7.36 -19.33 17.04
N ASN A 6 -8.24 -18.86 16.16
CA ASN A 6 -8.80 -19.67 15.10
C ASN A 6 -7.76 -19.62 13.98
N MET A 7 -6.66 -20.35 14.15
CA MET A 7 -6.05 -20.90 12.94
C MET A 7 -7.14 -21.74 12.27
N ASP A 8 -7.22 -21.70 10.94
CA ASP A 8 -8.17 -22.46 10.11
C ASP A 8 -7.97 -23.99 10.22
N LEU A 9 -7.74 -24.53 11.42
CA LEU A 9 -7.70 -25.96 11.73
C LEU A 9 -9.13 -26.54 11.84
N VAL A 10 -10.11 -25.91 11.19
CA VAL A 10 -11.49 -26.39 11.09
C VAL A 10 -11.53 -27.78 10.43
N PHE A 11 -10.50 -28.13 9.66
CA PHE A 11 -10.33 -29.46 9.06
C PHE A 11 -10.10 -30.59 10.09
N CYS A 12 -9.67 -30.30 11.32
CA CYS A 12 -9.53 -31.31 12.38
C CYS A 12 -10.89 -31.82 12.91
N HIS A 13 -12.01 -31.27 12.43
CA HIS A 13 -13.37 -31.70 12.77
C HIS A 13 -14.02 -32.62 11.70
N LEU A 14 -13.29 -33.01 10.65
CA LEU A 14 -13.79 -33.97 9.66
C LEU A 14 -13.63 -35.39 10.21
N GLU A 15 -14.75 -36.01 10.59
CA GLU A 15 -14.79 -37.35 11.18
C GLU A 15 -14.43 -38.47 10.19
N ASP A 16 -14.46 -38.21 8.88
CA ASP A 16 -14.21 -39.22 7.85
C ASP A 16 -13.04 -38.85 6.93
N ASN A 17 -11.97 -39.65 7.00
CA ASN A 17 -10.80 -39.70 6.11
C ASN A 17 -9.82 -38.52 6.14
N PHE A 18 -9.25 -38.25 7.32
CA PHE A 18 -8.11 -37.36 7.46
C PHE A 18 -6.79 -38.14 7.59
N SER A 19 -5.83 -37.91 6.69
CA SER A 19 -4.50 -38.53 6.80
C SER A 19 -3.55 -37.65 7.60
N PHE A 20 -2.60 -38.27 8.30
CA PHE A 20 -1.57 -37.52 9.03
C PHE A 20 -0.71 -36.68 8.09
N ASP A 21 -0.45 -37.15 6.87
CA ASP A 21 0.30 -36.39 5.87
C ASP A 21 -0.45 -35.13 5.45
N GLU A 22 -1.79 -35.20 5.34
CA GLU A 22 -2.62 -34.03 5.08
C GLU A 22 -2.57 -33.03 6.24
N LEU A 23 -2.56 -33.49 7.49
CA LEU A 23 -2.34 -32.63 8.67
C LEU A 23 -1.02 -31.87 8.56
N VAL A 24 0.07 -32.59 8.32
CA VAL A 24 1.42 -32.02 8.27
C VAL A 24 1.49 -30.97 7.17
N MET A 25 0.97 -31.26 5.98
CA MET A 25 0.96 -30.32 4.86
C MET A 25 0.09 -29.08 5.14
N LYS A 26 -1.10 -29.25 5.75
CA LYS A 26 -1.99 -28.13 6.09
C LYS A 26 -1.43 -27.25 7.20
N VAL A 27 -0.79 -27.85 8.20
CA VAL A 27 -0.14 -27.10 9.28
C VAL A 27 1.08 -26.34 8.75
N ALA A 28 1.89 -26.96 7.90
CA ALA A 28 3.04 -26.31 7.26
C ALA A 28 2.58 -25.10 6.41
N ASP A 29 1.59 -25.28 5.54
CA ASP A 29 1.00 -24.22 4.71
C ASP A 29 0.43 -23.06 5.57
N ALA A 30 -0.27 -23.39 6.65
CA ALA A 30 -0.80 -22.39 7.57
C ALA A 30 0.31 -21.60 8.29
N PHE A 31 1.42 -22.25 8.64
CA PHE A 31 2.59 -21.61 9.23
C PHE A 31 3.32 -20.70 8.25
N GLU A 32 3.53 -21.16 7.02
CA GLU A 32 4.26 -20.42 5.99
C GLU A 32 3.48 -19.21 5.47
N HIS A 33 2.17 -19.34 5.26
CA HIS A 33 1.39 -18.32 4.55
C HIS A 33 0.42 -17.50 5.41
N LYS A 34 0.02 -17.99 6.60
CA LYS A 34 -1.05 -17.35 7.39
C LYS A 34 -0.67 -16.99 8.82
N ALA A 35 0.25 -17.73 9.45
CA ALA A 35 0.49 -17.60 10.88
C ALA A 35 0.98 -16.20 11.28
N ILE A 36 1.88 -15.61 10.50
CA ILE A 36 2.47 -14.30 10.84
C ILE A 36 1.43 -13.18 10.69
N ALA A 37 0.63 -13.19 9.62
CA ALA A 37 -0.44 -12.21 9.42
C ALA A 37 -1.52 -12.29 10.53
N GLU A 38 -1.92 -13.50 10.93
CA GLU A 38 -2.88 -13.71 12.02
C GLU A 38 -2.27 -13.36 13.40
N LEU A 39 -0.98 -13.61 13.61
CA LEU A 39 -0.27 -13.16 14.82
C LEU A 39 -0.25 -11.63 14.91
N LEU A 40 0.04 -10.94 13.80
CA LEU A 40 0.01 -9.48 13.74
C LEU A 40 -1.38 -8.92 14.05
N LYS A 41 -2.42 -9.54 13.48
CA LYS A 41 -3.82 -9.22 13.80
C LYS A 41 -4.13 -9.39 15.29
N LEU A 42 -3.63 -10.45 15.91
CA LEU A 42 -3.80 -10.68 17.35
C LEU A 42 -3.12 -9.60 18.18
N ILE A 43 -1.87 -9.24 17.86
CA ILE A 43 -1.13 -8.16 18.53
C ILE A 43 -1.89 -6.84 18.42
N LEU A 44 -2.36 -6.48 17.23
CA LEU A 44 -3.16 -5.27 17.00
C LEU A 44 -4.49 -5.31 17.75
N GLY A 45 -5.12 -6.50 17.86
CA GLY A 45 -6.32 -6.73 18.66
C GLY A 45 -6.07 -6.45 20.15
N LEU A 46 -4.98 -6.99 20.71
CA LEU A 46 -4.60 -6.75 22.11
C LEU A 46 -4.31 -5.28 22.38
N ILE A 47 -3.58 -4.61 21.48
CA ILE A 47 -3.33 -3.17 21.58
C ILE A 47 -4.65 -2.40 21.59
N GLN A 48 -5.59 -2.75 20.71
CA GLN A 48 -6.90 -2.12 20.68
C GLN A 48 -7.68 -2.31 21.99
N GLU A 49 -7.68 -3.50 22.57
CA GLU A 49 -8.33 -3.75 23.87
C GLU A 49 -7.71 -2.91 24.99
N VAL A 50 -6.37 -2.85 25.06
CA VAL A 50 -5.66 -2.03 26.04
C VAL A 50 -6.01 -0.54 25.87
N LEU A 51 -6.07 -0.05 24.63
CA LEU A 51 -6.47 1.34 24.35
C LEU A 51 -7.91 1.61 24.81
N LEU A 52 -8.84 0.72 24.50
CA LEU A 52 -10.24 0.87 24.90
C LEU A 52 -10.39 0.83 26.43
N ASN A 53 -9.68 -0.06 27.11
CA ASN A 53 -9.67 -0.11 28.57
C ASN A 53 -9.17 1.21 29.19
N ARG A 54 -8.11 1.82 28.62
CA ARG A 54 -7.62 3.13 29.07
C ARG A 54 -8.64 4.25 28.84
N ILE A 55 -9.31 4.22 27.69
CA ILE A 55 -10.37 5.19 27.34
C ILE A 55 -11.54 5.09 28.32
N PHE A 56 -12.06 3.88 28.58
CA PHE A 56 -13.20 3.70 29.49
C PHE A 56 -12.84 3.93 30.96
N ALA A 57 -11.57 3.72 31.33
CA ALA A 57 -11.05 4.15 32.62
C ALA A 57 -10.88 5.68 32.76
N GLY A 58 -11.23 6.46 31.73
CA GLY A 58 -11.13 7.92 31.73
C GLY A 58 -9.70 8.46 31.66
N ARG A 59 -8.71 7.61 31.35
CA ARG A 59 -7.28 8.00 31.31
C ARG A 59 -6.86 8.63 29.98
N THR A 60 -7.74 8.63 28.99
CA THR A 60 -7.44 9.13 27.65
C THR A 60 -8.47 10.19 27.26
N PRO A 61 -8.09 11.48 27.27
CA PRO A 61 -8.97 12.55 26.85
C PRO A 61 -9.21 12.54 25.34
N CYS A 62 -10.27 13.23 24.90
CA CYS A 62 -10.47 13.51 23.49
C CYS A 62 -9.34 14.41 22.95
N CYS A 63 -8.69 13.98 21.87
CA CYS A 63 -7.57 14.73 21.29
C CYS A 63 -7.94 16.10 20.71
N GLU A 64 -9.20 16.34 20.36
CA GLU A 64 -9.62 17.60 19.71
C GLU A 64 -10.04 18.66 20.72
N CYS A 65 -10.68 18.26 21.82
CA CYS A 65 -11.26 19.20 22.79
C CYS A 65 -10.72 19.05 24.21
N GLY A 66 -9.78 18.14 24.46
CA GLY A 66 -9.07 17.99 25.74
C GLY A 66 -9.88 17.39 26.89
N ASP A 67 -11.16 17.73 27.03
CA ASP A 67 -11.97 17.33 28.21
C ASP A 67 -13.17 16.46 27.86
N GLY A 68 -13.34 16.11 26.57
CA GLY A 68 -14.47 15.32 26.11
C GLY A 68 -14.35 13.85 26.49
N LYS A 69 -15.39 13.29 27.15
CA LYS A 69 -15.51 11.84 27.38
C LYS A 69 -15.76 11.11 26.05
N LEU A 70 -15.03 10.03 25.84
CA LEU A 70 -15.16 9.17 24.66
C LEU A 70 -16.11 8.00 24.95
N VAL A 71 -17.04 7.75 24.03
CA VAL A 71 -17.99 6.66 24.07
C VAL A 71 -17.83 5.76 22.85
N LEU A 72 -18.25 4.49 22.95
CA LEU A 72 -18.24 3.56 21.81
C LEU A 72 -19.16 4.05 20.70
N ASN A 73 -18.67 4.00 19.47
CA ASN A 73 -19.42 4.34 18.25
C ASN A 73 -19.32 3.21 17.21
N GLY A 74 -19.52 1.97 17.67
CA GLY A 74 -19.47 0.78 16.83
C GLY A 74 -18.05 0.41 16.36
N GLY A 75 -17.96 -0.23 15.20
CA GLY A 75 -16.69 -0.64 14.62
C GLY A 75 -16.80 -1.01 13.15
N ARG A 76 -15.70 -0.88 12.42
CA ARG A 76 -15.62 -1.12 10.97
C ARG A 76 -14.62 -2.23 10.69
N SER A 77 -14.99 -3.17 9.82
CA SER A 77 -14.05 -4.17 9.31
C SER A 77 -13.06 -3.51 8.35
N ARG A 78 -11.77 -3.78 8.56
CA ARG A 78 -10.67 -3.20 7.78
C ARG A 78 -9.74 -4.31 7.33
N ARG A 79 -9.53 -4.37 6.02
CA ARG A 79 -8.50 -5.18 5.38
C ARG A 79 -7.20 -4.39 5.34
N ILE A 80 -6.12 -4.97 5.87
CA ILE A 80 -4.79 -4.40 5.92
C ILE A 80 -3.85 -5.36 5.19
N ARG A 81 -3.08 -4.81 4.24
CA ARG A 81 -2.06 -5.54 3.49
C ARG A 81 -0.67 -5.16 4.00
N THR A 82 0.15 -6.16 4.30
CA THR A 82 1.55 -6.02 4.71
C THR A 82 2.41 -6.95 3.86
N SER A 83 3.74 -6.85 3.95
CA SER A 83 4.65 -7.83 3.34
C SER A 83 4.53 -9.23 3.95
N LEU A 84 3.99 -9.34 5.16
CA LEU A 84 3.78 -10.59 5.90
C LEU A 84 2.44 -11.27 5.57
N GLY A 85 1.67 -10.69 4.63
CA GLY A 85 0.37 -11.18 4.20
C GLY A 85 -0.74 -10.14 4.36
N GLU A 86 -1.98 -10.58 4.16
CA GLU A 86 -3.15 -9.74 4.37
C GLU A 86 -4.07 -10.32 5.43
N PHE A 87 -4.64 -9.43 6.24
CA PHE A 87 -5.60 -9.82 7.26
C PHE A 87 -6.73 -8.79 7.35
N THR A 88 -7.87 -9.25 7.86
CA THR A 88 -9.04 -8.41 8.11
C THR A 88 -9.32 -8.37 9.59
N MET A 89 -9.47 -7.18 10.16
CA MET A 89 -9.80 -6.99 11.57
C MET A 89 -10.89 -5.94 11.77
N ARG A 90 -11.66 -6.08 12.85
CA ARG A 90 -12.64 -5.07 13.25
C ARG A 90 -11.95 -3.98 14.05
N VAL A 91 -11.89 -2.79 13.47
CA VAL A 91 -11.39 -1.59 14.14
C VAL A 91 -12.54 -0.92 14.88
N ILE A 92 -12.37 -0.64 16.17
CA ILE A 92 -13.39 0.01 17.00
C ILE A 92 -13.31 1.53 16.84
N LEU A 93 -14.48 2.15 16.74
CA LEU A 93 -14.65 3.60 16.65
C LEU A 93 -15.15 4.14 17.98
N VAL A 94 -14.64 5.32 18.36
CA VAL A 94 -15.11 6.05 19.53
C VAL A 94 -15.53 7.46 19.10
N LYS A 95 -16.57 7.97 19.76
CA LYS A 95 -17.11 9.32 19.55
C LYS A 95 -16.94 10.15 20.81
N CYS A 96 -16.55 11.40 20.65
CA CYS A 96 -16.54 12.37 21.73
C CYS A 96 -17.95 12.91 22.00
N CYS A 97 -18.40 12.89 23.26
CA CYS A 97 -19.69 13.47 23.63
C CYS A 97 -19.73 15.01 23.55
N ARG A 98 -18.57 15.69 23.64
CA ARG A 98 -18.49 17.15 23.67
C ARG A 98 -18.39 17.77 22.27
N CYS A 99 -17.41 17.38 21.47
CA CYS A 99 -17.21 17.90 20.11
C CYS A 99 -17.85 17.06 19.00
N GLY A 100 -18.37 15.87 19.32
CA GLY A 100 -18.98 14.97 18.33
C GLY A 100 -17.99 14.22 17.43
N ALA A 101 -16.70 14.50 17.54
CA ALA A 101 -15.67 13.90 16.69
C ALA A 101 -15.56 12.39 16.88
N THR A 102 -15.39 11.68 15.76
CA THR A 102 -15.24 10.23 15.74
C THR A 102 -13.85 9.85 15.29
N HIS A 103 -13.18 8.98 16.03
CA HIS A 103 -11.86 8.48 15.65
C HIS A 103 -11.71 6.99 15.94
N ALA A 104 -10.75 6.37 15.26
CA ALA A 104 -10.32 5.00 15.49
C ALA A 104 -9.03 5.02 16.34
N PRO A 105 -9.08 4.75 17.66
CA PRO A 105 -7.93 4.88 18.54
C PRO A 105 -6.72 4.07 18.08
N LEU A 106 -6.97 2.82 17.65
CA LEU A 106 -5.91 1.94 17.13
C LEU A 106 -5.21 2.56 15.93
N LEU A 107 -5.96 2.93 14.88
CA LEU A 107 -5.39 3.49 13.64
C LEU A 107 -4.63 4.80 13.90
N LYS A 108 -5.13 5.61 14.83
CA LYS A 108 -4.45 6.84 15.25
C LYS A 108 -3.11 6.55 15.93
N LEU A 109 -3.05 5.55 16.81
CA LEU A 109 -1.80 5.14 17.48
C LEU A 109 -0.75 4.68 16.47
N ILE A 110 -1.13 3.80 15.53
CA ILE A 110 -0.19 3.25 14.53
C ILE A 110 0.01 4.17 13.31
N LYS A 111 -0.55 5.39 13.34
CA LYS A 111 -0.49 6.38 12.26
C LYS A 111 -0.96 5.83 10.89
N PHE A 112 -1.95 4.94 10.91
CA PHE A 112 -2.51 4.36 9.69
C PHE A 112 -3.70 5.18 9.20
N ARG A 113 -3.63 5.71 7.98
CA ARG A 113 -4.62 6.69 7.49
C ARG A 113 -5.99 6.06 7.23
N HIS A 114 -7.04 6.88 7.22
CA HIS A 114 -8.41 6.40 7.08
C HIS A 114 -8.70 5.69 5.75
N HIS A 115 -8.03 6.04 4.64
CA HIS A 115 -8.20 5.38 3.34
C HIS A 115 -7.06 4.44 2.97
N GLN A 116 -6.03 4.34 3.84
CA GLN A 116 -4.90 3.48 3.61
C GLN A 116 -5.34 2.01 3.73
N THR A 117 -4.91 1.19 2.76
CA THR A 117 -5.19 -0.26 2.71
C THR A 117 -3.94 -1.11 2.83
N LYS A 118 -2.77 -0.49 2.78
CA LYS A 118 -1.44 -1.12 2.73
C LYS A 118 -0.47 -0.42 3.66
N THR A 119 0.51 -1.11 4.21
CA THR A 119 1.59 -0.46 4.98
C THR A 119 2.53 0.32 4.05
N ASN A 120 3.15 1.38 4.57
CA ASN A 120 4.20 2.11 3.84
C ASN A 120 5.42 1.22 3.58
N GLU A 121 5.69 0.27 4.48
CA GLU A 121 6.73 -0.75 4.30
C GLU A 121 6.45 -1.62 3.07
N LEU A 122 5.21 -2.10 2.90
CA LEU A 122 4.83 -2.90 1.74
C LEU A 122 4.91 -2.06 0.45
N GLU A 123 4.50 -0.80 0.51
CA GLU A 123 4.60 0.12 -0.62
C GLU A 123 6.05 0.28 -1.08
N LYS A 124 6.97 0.55 -0.16
CA LYS A 124 8.39 0.67 -0.44
C LYS A 124 8.95 -0.61 -1.08
N LEU A 125 8.63 -1.77 -0.51
CA LEU A 125 9.08 -3.05 -1.04
C LEU A 125 8.60 -3.28 -2.49
N VAL A 126 7.34 -2.94 -2.77
CA VAL A 126 6.76 -3.06 -4.12
C VAL A 126 7.45 -2.13 -5.10
N VAL A 127 7.71 -0.88 -4.70
CA VAL A 127 8.45 0.10 -5.52
C VAL A 127 9.84 -0.42 -5.86
N GLU A 128 10.61 -0.85 -4.86
CA GLU A 128 11.98 -1.36 -5.04
C GLU A 128 12.00 -2.55 -6.01
N THR A 129 11.16 -3.56 -5.77
CA THR A 129 11.13 -4.78 -6.59
C THR A 129 10.71 -4.50 -8.04
N ILE A 130 9.81 -3.54 -8.25
CA ILE A 130 9.32 -3.20 -9.59
C ILE A 130 10.31 -2.29 -10.31
N SER A 131 11.03 -1.43 -9.59
CA SER A 131 12.06 -0.57 -10.17
C SER A 131 13.21 -1.37 -10.82
N GLU A 132 13.51 -2.55 -10.29
CA GLU A 132 14.50 -3.47 -10.85
C GLU A 132 13.99 -4.23 -12.09
N THR A 133 12.67 -4.34 -12.26
CA THR A 133 12.08 -5.23 -13.26
C THR A 133 10.86 -4.60 -13.95
N SER A 134 9.85 -5.42 -14.28
CA SER A 134 8.58 -4.94 -14.83
C SER A 134 7.46 -5.31 -13.86
N TYR A 135 6.37 -4.55 -13.83
CA TYR A 135 5.23 -4.79 -12.94
C TYR A 135 4.78 -6.25 -12.87
N ARG A 136 4.67 -6.94 -14.02
CA ARG A 136 4.25 -8.35 -14.07
C ARG A 136 5.28 -9.29 -13.43
N ARG A 137 6.57 -9.09 -13.72
CA ARG A 137 7.65 -9.93 -13.19
C ARG A 137 7.89 -9.66 -11.70
N GLY A 138 7.90 -8.40 -11.29
CA GLY A 138 8.09 -8.01 -9.89
C GLY A 138 6.98 -8.55 -8.98
N VAL A 139 5.72 -8.47 -9.41
CA VAL A 139 4.60 -9.07 -8.67
C VAL A 139 4.68 -10.59 -8.61
N ALA A 140 5.06 -11.25 -9.70
CA ALA A 140 5.29 -12.70 -9.70
C ALA A 140 6.47 -13.10 -8.80
N GLN A 141 7.50 -12.25 -8.68
CA GLN A 141 8.61 -12.44 -7.75
C GLN A 141 8.16 -12.28 -6.29
N LEU A 142 7.42 -11.23 -5.95
CA LEU A 142 6.87 -11.03 -4.60
C LEU A 142 6.00 -12.20 -4.14
N SER A 143 5.24 -12.79 -5.06
CA SER A 143 4.44 -13.99 -4.76
C SER A 143 5.30 -15.24 -4.58
N ARG A 144 6.39 -15.40 -5.34
CA ARG A 144 7.34 -16.52 -5.19
C ARG A 144 8.14 -16.42 -3.90
N ASP A 145 8.46 -15.20 -3.47
CA ASP A 145 9.18 -14.93 -2.23
C ASP A 145 8.29 -15.11 -0.98
N GLY A 146 7.05 -15.60 -1.14
CA GLY A 146 6.12 -15.87 -0.04
C GLY A 146 5.57 -14.62 0.65
N LYS A 147 5.70 -13.43 0.03
CA LYS A 147 5.29 -12.16 0.64
C LYS A 147 3.80 -11.90 0.44
N ILE A 148 3.45 -11.25 -0.67
CA ILE A 148 2.06 -10.91 -0.96
C ILE A 148 1.72 -11.20 -2.42
N SER A 149 0.54 -11.80 -2.63
CA SER A 149 -0.05 -11.95 -3.95
C SER A 149 -0.87 -10.71 -4.29
N LEU A 150 -0.49 -10.03 -5.36
CA LEU A 150 -1.15 -8.80 -5.83
C LEU A 150 -1.42 -8.90 -7.34
N PRO A 151 -2.47 -8.24 -7.85
CA PRO A 151 -2.57 -8.00 -9.30
C PRO A 151 -1.54 -6.94 -9.73
N TYR A 152 -0.91 -7.12 -10.91
CA TYR A 152 0.04 -6.14 -11.43
C TYR A 152 -0.55 -4.72 -11.59
N ARG A 153 -1.86 -4.63 -11.89
CA ARG A 153 -2.58 -3.34 -11.99
C ARG A 153 -2.63 -2.61 -10.66
N THR A 154 -2.78 -3.35 -9.56
CA THR A 154 -2.80 -2.79 -8.20
C THR A 154 -1.42 -2.24 -7.83
N ALA A 155 -0.36 -2.97 -8.18
CA ALA A 155 1.01 -2.47 -7.97
C ALA A 155 1.29 -1.21 -8.79
N ASN A 156 0.84 -1.17 -10.06
CA ASN A 156 0.92 0.03 -10.90
C ASN A 156 0.15 1.22 -10.30
N GLU A 157 -1.09 1.01 -9.88
CA GLU A 157 -1.89 2.04 -9.24
C GLU A 157 -1.27 2.55 -7.93
N TRP A 158 -0.60 1.68 -7.17
CA TRP A 158 0.09 2.09 -5.96
C TRP A 158 1.26 3.01 -6.28
N ILE A 159 2.13 2.61 -7.21
CA ILE A 159 3.32 3.36 -7.60
C ILE A 159 2.94 4.71 -8.21
N LEU A 160 1.91 4.76 -9.06
CA LEU A 160 1.41 6.02 -9.65
C LEU A 160 0.86 7.02 -8.63
N LYS A 161 0.53 6.57 -7.42
CA LYS A 161 0.05 7.43 -6.32
C LYS A 161 1.15 7.77 -5.33
N THR A 162 2.35 7.24 -5.52
CA THR A 162 3.51 7.52 -4.69
C THR A 162 4.33 8.61 -5.36
N ASP A 163 4.83 9.56 -4.58
CA ASP A 163 5.71 10.64 -5.05
C ASP A 163 7.16 10.12 -5.23
N CYS A 164 7.33 8.95 -5.86
CA CYS A 164 8.62 8.30 -6.04
C CYS A 164 9.48 8.95 -7.14
N ASP A 165 8.85 9.76 -7.99
CA ASP A 165 9.45 10.53 -9.08
C ASP A 165 9.95 11.92 -8.62
N GLU A 166 9.56 12.37 -7.43
CA GLU A 166 10.04 13.62 -6.86
C GLU A 166 11.48 13.49 -6.35
N ILE A 167 12.42 14.01 -7.13
CA ILE A 167 13.81 14.18 -6.68
C ILE A 167 13.88 15.48 -5.86
N GLN A 168 13.80 15.35 -4.53
CA GLN A 168 14.04 16.49 -3.64
C GLN A 168 15.54 16.78 -3.54
N VAL A 169 16.04 17.61 -4.46
CA VAL A 169 17.42 18.10 -4.42
C VAL A 169 17.52 19.23 -3.39
N SER A 170 18.36 19.06 -2.37
CA SER A 170 18.56 20.12 -1.37
C SER A 170 19.18 21.37 -2.01
N GLU A 171 18.81 22.56 -1.54
CA GLU A 171 19.39 23.84 -1.99
C GLU A 171 20.93 23.89 -1.87
N LYS A 172 21.49 23.12 -0.92
CA LYS A 172 22.94 22.96 -0.74
C LYS A 172 23.64 22.24 -1.90
N VAL A 173 22.92 21.35 -2.59
CA VAL A 173 23.41 20.57 -3.74
C VAL A 173 23.27 21.38 -5.03
N ILE A 174 22.25 22.23 -5.13
CA ILE A 174 22.03 23.09 -6.30
C ILE A 174 23.02 24.27 -6.32
N GLY A 175 23.49 24.74 -5.16
CA GLY A 175 24.42 25.88 -5.08
C GLY A 175 23.85 27.13 -5.77
N SER A 176 24.69 28.15 -5.96
CA SER A 176 24.30 29.35 -6.72
C SER A 176 24.35 29.15 -8.24
N TYR A 177 25.16 28.19 -8.73
CA TYR A 177 25.24 27.78 -10.12
C TYR A 177 25.70 26.30 -10.19
N PRO A 178 25.04 25.41 -10.94
CA PRO A 178 25.59 24.09 -11.22
C PRO A 178 26.86 24.24 -12.08
N LEU A 179 27.99 23.74 -11.58
CA LEU A 179 29.31 23.94 -12.22
C LEU A 179 29.42 23.26 -13.59
N GLU A 180 28.78 22.11 -13.78
CA GLU A 180 28.70 21.40 -15.07
C GLU A 180 27.36 20.67 -15.16
N ILE A 181 26.61 20.90 -16.24
CA ILE A 181 25.36 20.19 -16.54
C ILE A 181 25.63 19.25 -17.71
N LEU A 182 25.55 17.95 -17.46
CA LEU A 182 25.55 16.95 -18.53
C LEU A 182 24.09 16.56 -18.82
N ALA A 183 23.59 17.01 -19.97
CA ALA A 183 22.27 16.61 -20.43
C ALA A 183 22.35 15.24 -21.11
N ASP A 184 21.60 14.27 -20.61
CA ASP A 184 21.39 12.97 -21.25
C ASP A 184 20.04 12.93 -21.97
N GLY A 185 20.07 12.59 -23.25
CA GLY A 185 18.90 12.49 -24.12
C GLY A 185 18.40 11.06 -24.22
N THR A 186 17.98 10.46 -23.09
CA THR A 186 17.37 9.14 -23.13
C THR A 186 15.98 9.20 -23.78
N LYS A 187 15.86 8.64 -24.98
CA LYS A 187 14.57 8.54 -25.70
C LYS A 187 13.79 7.33 -25.19
N TYR A 188 12.49 7.51 -25.00
CA TYR A 188 11.55 6.42 -24.73
C TYR A 188 10.35 6.51 -25.68
N LYS A 189 9.76 5.35 -25.99
CA LYS A 189 8.56 5.29 -26.84
C LYS A 189 7.33 5.56 -25.97
N MET A 190 6.70 6.72 -26.20
CA MET A 190 5.38 6.99 -25.65
C MET A 190 4.31 6.35 -26.54
N VAL A 191 3.30 5.77 -25.92
CA VAL A 191 2.05 5.48 -26.60
C VAL A 191 1.11 6.60 -26.18
N GLU A 192 0.81 7.51 -27.09
CA GLU A 192 -0.25 8.48 -26.87
C GLU A 192 -1.55 7.71 -26.70
N VAL A 193 -2.12 7.74 -25.50
CA VAL A 193 -3.45 7.18 -25.25
C VAL A 193 -4.44 8.19 -25.83
N GLY A 194 -4.72 8.05 -27.11
CA GLY A 194 -5.71 8.86 -27.82
C GLY A 194 -7.05 8.80 -27.10
N THR A 195 -7.48 9.93 -26.55
CA THR A 195 -8.90 10.16 -26.26
C THR A 195 -9.63 10.10 -27.61
N GLY A 196 -10.48 9.09 -27.78
CA GLY A 196 -11.01 8.71 -29.09
C GLY A 196 -11.73 9.82 -29.84
N PHE A 197 -11.33 10.02 -31.09
CA PHE A 197 -12.19 10.40 -32.21
C PHE A 197 -11.86 9.46 -33.38
N PRO A 198 -12.83 8.81 -34.05
CA PRO A 198 -12.55 7.83 -35.07
C PRO A 198 -12.55 8.48 -36.45
N GLN A 199 -11.37 8.66 -37.06
CA GLN A 199 -11.15 8.73 -38.51
C GLN A 199 -9.72 8.22 -38.70
N GLY A 200 -9.44 7.08 -39.30
CA GLY A 200 -9.78 6.64 -40.63
C GLY A 200 -8.63 5.70 -41.04
N ILE A 201 -8.97 4.62 -41.73
CA ILE A 201 -8.03 3.63 -42.25
C ILE A 201 -7.08 4.30 -43.23
N ASP A 202 -5.78 3.99 -43.19
CA ASP A 202 -4.99 3.72 -44.39
C ASP A 202 -3.60 3.12 -44.13
N HIS A 203 -3.11 2.46 -45.17
CA HIS A 203 -2.14 1.38 -45.24
C HIS A 203 -0.66 1.82 -45.29
N GLY A 204 0.23 0.84 -45.09
CA GLY A 204 1.44 0.69 -45.91
C GLY A 204 2.69 1.41 -45.42
N GLY A 205 3.76 0.66 -45.16
CA GLY A 205 5.05 1.19 -44.73
C GLY A 205 5.88 1.83 -45.84
N ALA A 206 6.87 2.61 -45.44
CA ALA A 206 8.15 2.77 -46.12
C ALA A 206 9.12 3.52 -45.20
N SER A 207 10.33 2.99 -45.09
CA SER A 207 11.55 3.67 -44.68
C SER A 207 11.72 5.01 -45.39
N ASN A 208 12.23 6.02 -44.69
CA ASN A 208 13.18 6.95 -45.28
C ASN A 208 14.06 7.63 -44.23
N GLU A 209 15.36 7.49 -44.46
CA GLU A 209 16.45 8.29 -43.91
C GLU A 209 16.38 9.72 -44.49
N GLY A 210 16.82 10.70 -43.71
CA GLY A 210 17.40 11.94 -44.25
C GLY A 210 16.77 13.27 -43.83
N ALA A 211 17.66 14.19 -43.44
CA ALA A 211 17.49 15.63 -43.15
C ALA A 211 16.80 15.95 -41.80
N GLY A 212 17.43 16.64 -40.83
CA GLY A 212 18.40 17.73 -40.95
C GLY A 212 17.68 19.07 -40.81
N GLN A 213 18.00 19.79 -39.74
CA GLN A 213 17.69 21.21 -39.44
C GLN A 213 16.29 21.56 -38.89
N ALA A 214 16.26 21.89 -37.59
CA ALA A 214 15.67 23.13 -37.07
C ALA A 214 16.11 23.33 -35.61
N PHE A 215 17.34 23.83 -35.43
CA PHE A 215 17.71 24.58 -34.23
C PHE A 215 17.26 26.03 -34.44
N GLU A 216 16.97 26.73 -33.34
CA GLU A 216 16.48 28.13 -33.22
C GLU A 216 14.97 28.38 -33.32
N LYS A 217 14.37 28.63 -32.15
CA LYS A 217 13.73 29.92 -31.85
C LYS A 217 13.58 30.14 -30.34
N HIS A 218 14.48 30.97 -29.83
CA HIS A 218 14.28 32.06 -28.85
C HIS A 218 13.45 31.85 -27.58
N CYS A 219 14.16 32.00 -26.44
CA CYS A 219 13.68 32.54 -25.16
C CYS A 219 13.02 33.93 -25.28
N LEU A 220 12.32 34.30 -24.20
CA LEU A 220 11.61 35.54 -23.83
C LEU A 220 10.08 35.31 -23.93
N TRP A 221 9.30 35.37 -22.85
CA TRP A 221 9.21 36.47 -21.88
C TRP A 221 8.84 35.99 -20.47
N LEU A 222 9.54 36.57 -19.48
CA LEU A 222 9.08 36.80 -18.11
C LEU A 222 8.16 38.03 -18.12
N GLU A 223 7.01 37.92 -17.46
CA GLU A 223 6.48 38.88 -16.47
C GLU A 223 5.80 38.08 -15.35
#